data_AF-A0A960G218-F1
#
_entry.id   AF-A0A960G218-F1
#
_cell.length_a   1.000
_cell.length_b   1.000
_cell.length_c   1.000
_cell.angle_alpha   90.00
_cell.angle_beta   90.00
_cell.angle_gamma   90.00
#
_symmetry.space_group_name_H-M   'P 1'
#
loop_
_entity.id
_entity.type
_entity.pdbx_description
1 polymer ?
#
loop_
_entity_poly.entity_id
_entity_poly.type
_entity_poly.pdbx_seq_one_letter_code
_entity_poly.pdbx_strand_id
1 'polypeptide(L)'
;MAHKLVIVESPAKARTIGGYLGKGYVVESSIGHIRDLPQSAAETPAKIKDKPWGRLAVDVEHDFVPYYVVPRDKKAQIAKLKTLLKDADELYLATDEDREGEAIAWHLLDELKPKVPVRRMVFHEITKPAIQEAAANPRELDMDLVEAQEARRILDRLYGYEVSPVLWRKVMSGLSAGRVQSVATRLVVDRERERMAFRMASYWDLEGTFDGYPGGIPGGVPPDVRMFPAKLHSIDDKRVARGSDFGQDGELAKKNVVHLDRNAAEALVEALADTSYAVRSVEAKPYRRSPYPPFRTTTLQQEASRKLGMSASTTMSVAQRLYENGFITYM
;
A
#
# COMPACT_ATOMS: atom_id res chain seq x y z
N MET A 1 -6.22 41.74 16.42
CA MET A 1 -5.60 40.40 16.52
C MET A 1 -4.85 40.17 15.23
N ALA A 2 -3.64 39.61 15.29
CA ALA A 2 -2.87 39.32 14.09
C ALA A 2 -3.64 38.34 13.18
N HIS A 3 -3.76 38.65 11.90
CA HIS A 3 -4.47 37.87 10.89
C HIS A 3 -3.52 36.81 10.32
N LYS A 4 -3.73 35.54 10.67
CA LYS A 4 -2.82 34.44 10.28
C LYS A 4 -3.44 33.62 9.15
N LEU A 5 -2.76 33.49 8.03
CA LEU A 5 -3.18 32.59 6.94
C LEU A 5 -2.58 31.20 7.16
N VAL A 6 -3.41 30.16 7.11
CA VAL A 6 -3.00 28.76 7.19
C VAL A 6 -3.35 28.09 5.87
N ILE A 7 -2.39 27.41 5.25
CA ILE A 7 -2.61 26.66 4.00
C ILE A 7 -2.44 25.17 4.25
N VAL A 8 -3.45 24.39 3.88
CA VAL A 8 -3.51 22.92 3.97
C VAL A 8 -3.78 22.31 2.59
N GLU A 9 -3.64 20.99 2.38
CA GLU A 9 -3.82 20.43 1.02
C GLU A 9 -5.28 20.36 0.56
N SER A 10 -6.22 20.08 1.46
CA SER A 10 -7.59 19.75 1.08
C SER A 10 -8.65 20.62 1.76
N PRO A 11 -9.81 20.86 1.09
CA PRO A 11 -10.90 21.62 1.67
C PRO A 11 -11.48 20.99 2.95
N ALA A 12 -11.43 19.66 3.08
CA ALA A 12 -11.90 18.97 4.26
C ALA A 12 -11.02 19.30 5.48
N LYS A 13 -9.69 19.19 5.34
CA LYS A 13 -8.74 19.61 6.39
C LYS A 13 -8.94 21.08 6.75
N ALA A 14 -9.14 21.95 5.76
CA ALA A 14 -9.30 23.38 6.00
C ALA A 14 -10.49 23.68 6.94
N ARG A 15 -11.62 22.99 6.72
CA ARG A 15 -12.80 23.11 7.59
C ARG A 15 -12.53 22.58 9.00
N THR A 16 -11.93 21.39 9.12
CA THR A 16 -11.66 20.76 10.42
C THR A 16 -10.67 21.60 11.25
N ILE A 17 -9.54 21.98 10.66
CA ILE A 17 -8.48 22.76 11.31
C ILE A 17 -8.96 24.18 11.65
N GLY A 18 -9.72 24.82 10.76
CA GLY A 18 -10.32 26.13 11.03
C GLY A 18 -11.21 26.14 12.27
N GLY A 19 -11.95 25.05 12.52
CA GLY A 19 -12.74 24.88 13.73
C GLY A 19 -11.92 24.80 15.02
N TYR A 20 -10.67 24.33 14.96
CA TYR A 20 -9.81 24.16 16.13
C TYR A 20 -8.94 25.38 16.45
N LEU A 21 -8.47 26.10 15.43
CA LEU A 21 -7.65 27.31 15.60
C LEU A 21 -8.47 28.53 16.04
N GLY A 22 -9.73 28.63 15.61
CA GLY A 22 -10.65 29.67 16.06
C GLY A 22 -10.38 31.06 15.47
N LYS A 23 -10.80 32.11 16.20
CA LYS A 23 -10.74 33.51 15.72
C LYS A 23 -9.30 33.98 15.57
N GLY A 24 -8.97 34.61 14.45
CA GLY A 24 -7.62 35.12 14.12
C GLY A 24 -6.87 34.30 13.07
N TYR A 25 -7.40 33.14 12.70
CA TYR A 25 -6.87 32.30 11.62
C TYR A 25 -7.83 32.28 10.43
N VAL A 26 -7.29 32.42 9.23
CA VAL A 26 -7.96 32.09 7.97
C VAL A 26 -7.32 30.83 7.42
N VAL A 27 -8.08 29.75 7.34
CA VAL A 27 -7.59 28.45 6.86
C VAL A 27 -8.11 28.21 5.45
N GLU A 28 -7.21 28.00 4.50
CA GLU A 28 -7.53 27.80 3.08
C GLU A 28 -6.78 26.58 2.51
N SER A 29 -7.36 25.97 1.47
CA SER A 29 -6.79 24.78 0.83
C SER A 29 -5.92 25.13 -0.37
N SER A 30 -4.80 24.45 -0.59
CA SER A 30 -4.03 24.52 -1.85
C SER A 30 -4.66 23.68 -2.97
N ILE A 31 -5.52 22.72 -2.59
CA ILE A 31 -6.12 21.72 -3.48
C ILE A 31 -5.02 20.80 -4.04
N GLY A 32 -4.21 20.26 -3.14
CA GLY A 32 -3.04 19.42 -3.43
C GLY A 32 -1.86 20.23 -3.98
N HIS A 33 -1.13 19.63 -4.92
CA HIS A 33 0.01 20.26 -5.58
C HIS A 33 -0.43 21.50 -6.38
N ILE A 34 0.31 22.60 -6.22
CA ILE A 34 0.05 23.87 -6.91
C ILE A 34 0.95 24.08 -8.14
N ARG A 35 2.02 23.29 -8.25
CA ARG A 35 2.97 23.28 -9.35
C ARG A 35 3.33 21.85 -9.71
N ASP A 36 3.68 21.64 -10.97
CA ASP A 36 4.25 20.39 -11.46
C ASP A 36 5.15 20.69 -12.67
N LEU A 37 5.93 19.72 -13.09
CA LEU A 37 6.61 19.75 -14.38
C LEU A 37 5.54 19.76 -15.51
N PRO A 38 5.72 20.54 -16.59
CA PRO A 38 4.74 20.66 -17.67
C PRO A 38 4.38 19.29 -18.25
N GLN A 39 3.09 19.08 -18.50
CA GLN A 39 2.55 17.83 -19.02
C GLN A 39 2.40 17.85 -20.54
N SER A 40 2.47 19.03 -21.15
CA SER A 40 2.39 19.23 -22.60
C SER A 40 3.36 20.28 -23.09
N ALA A 41 3.68 20.24 -24.39
CA ALA A 41 4.52 21.25 -25.04
C ALA A 41 3.92 22.67 -24.97
N ALA A 42 2.59 22.77 -24.76
CA ALA A 42 1.90 24.04 -24.58
C ALA A 42 2.22 24.68 -23.21
N GLU A 43 2.48 23.86 -22.19
CA GLU A 43 2.81 24.31 -20.83
C GLU A 43 4.30 24.60 -20.65
N THR A 44 5.17 24.00 -21.47
CA THR A 44 6.62 24.23 -21.43
C THR A 44 6.94 25.74 -21.55
N PRO A 45 7.73 26.34 -20.63
CA PRO A 45 8.11 27.75 -20.70
C PRO A 45 8.88 28.10 -21.99
N ALA A 46 8.58 29.25 -22.60
CA ALA A 46 9.20 29.67 -23.88
C ALA A 46 10.74 29.68 -23.83
N LYS A 47 11.32 30.05 -22.69
CA LYS A 47 12.78 30.12 -22.46
C LYS A 47 13.52 28.77 -22.51
N ILE A 48 12.80 27.65 -22.43
CA ILE A 48 13.39 26.31 -22.52
C ILE A 48 12.89 25.51 -23.73
N LYS A 49 11.94 26.02 -24.51
CA LYS A 49 11.31 25.25 -25.61
C LYS A 49 12.29 24.86 -26.71
N ASP A 50 13.29 25.69 -26.94
CA ASP A 50 14.37 25.50 -27.93
C ASP A 50 15.46 24.53 -27.44
N LYS A 51 15.48 24.19 -26.14
CA LYS A 51 16.52 23.34 -25.56
C LYS A 51 16.27 21.87 -25.85
N PRO A 52 17.32 21.04 -26.05
CA PRO A 52 17.17 19.60 -26.29
C PRO A 52 16.38 18.88 -25.18
N TRP A 53 16.56 19.32 -23.94
CA TRP A 53 15.87 18.82 -22.75
C TRP A 53 14.57 19.58 -22.43
N GLY A 54 14.17 20.56 -23.24
CA GLY A 54 12.99 21.39 -23.03
C GLY A 54 11.69 20.59 -22.89
N ARG A 55 11.59 19.44 -23.58
CA ARG A 55 10.45 18.51 -23.48
C ARG A 55 10.40 17.81 -22.12
N LEU A 56 11.56 17.53 -21.51
CA LEU A 56 11.67 16.96 -20.16
C LEU A 56 11.32 17.99 -19.09
N ALA A 57 11.59 19.27 -19.38
CA ALA A 57 11.52 20.38 -18.43
C ALA A 57 12.42 20.17 -17.20
N VAL A 58 13.52 19.44 -17.40
CA VAL A 58 14.60 19.20 -16.45
C VAL A 58 15.89 19.46 -17.22
N ASP A 59 16.71 20.39 -16.75
CA ASP A 59 18.00 20.70 -17.36
C ASP A 59 19.03 19.66 -16.96
N VAL A 60 19.13 18.60 -17.77
CA VAL A 60 20.08 17.49 -17.53
C VAL A 60 21.54 17.88 -17.79
N GLU A 61 21.79 19.08 -18.33
CA GLU A 61 23.14 19.59 -18.59
C GLU A 61 23.64 20.47 -17.45
N HIS A 62 22.73 21.02 -16.62
CA HIS A 62 23.03 21.90 -15.50
C HIS A 62 22.31 21.41 -14.23
N ASP A 63 22.89 20.41 -13.56
CA ASP A 63 22.48 19.92 -12.24
C ASP A 63 21.00 19.50 -12.09
N PHE A 64 20.38 19.04 -13.18
CA PHE A 64 18.99 18.57 -13.20
C PHE A 64 17.96 19.63 -12.79
N VAL A 65 18.24 20.92 -13.00
CA VAL A 65 17.34 22.00 -12.59
C VAL A 65 15.93 21.82 -13.20
N PRO A 66 14.87 21.64 -12.38
CA PRO A 66 13.52 21.46 -12.88
C PRO A 66 12.83 22.80 -13.21
N TYR A 67 11.99 22.78 -14.24
CA TYR A 67 11.16 23.91 -14.63
C TYR A 67 9.69 23.64 -14.30
N TYR A 68 9.34 23.95 -13.05
CA TYR A 68 7.97 23.87 -12.57
C TYR A 68 7.07 24.93 -13.22
N VAL A 69 5.83 24.55 -13.48
CA VAL A 69 4.77 25.44 -13.96
C VAL A 69 3.55 25.32 -13.08
N VAL A 70 2.76 26.39 -13.04
CA VAL A 70 1.43 26.37 -12.41
C VAL A 70 0.42 25.81 -13.42
N PRO A 71 -0.21 24.65 -13.14
CA PRO A 71 -1.26 24.10 -14.00
C PRO A 71 -2.42 25.08 -14.15
N ARG A 72 -3.10 25.05 -15.31
CA ARG A 72 -4.14 26.03 -15.64
C ARG A 72 -5.29 26.06 -14.63
N ASP A 73 -5.69 24.89 -14.15
CA ASP A 73 -6.75 24.69 -13.15
C ASP A 73 -6.37 25.22 -11.75
N LYS A 74 -5.07 25.41 -11.46
CA LYS A 74 -4.59 25.93 -10.17
C LYS A 74 -4.43 27.45 -10.13
N LYS A 75 -4.45 28.13 -11.27
CA LYS A 75 -4.22 29.59 -11.35
C LYS A 75 -5.20 30.40 -10.52
N ALA A 76 -6.48 30.05 -10.55
CA ALA A 76 -7.51 30.74 -9.75
C ALA A 76 -7.25 30.57 -8.25
N GLN A 77 -6.85 29.37 -7.82
CA GLN A 77 -6.56 29.10 -6.41
C GLN A 77 -5.31 29.86 -5.94
N ILE A 78 -4.24 29.90 -6.74
CA ILE A 78 -3.05 30.69 -6.41
C ILE A 78 -3.37 32.19 -6.34
N ALA A 79 -4.21 32.71 -7.24
CA ALA A 79 -4.66 34.10 -7.17
C ALA A 79 -5.41 34.38 -5.86
N LYS A 80 -6.30 33.47 -5.45
CA LYS A 80 -7.00 33.55 -4.16
C LYS A 80 -6.02 33.55 -2.97
N LEU A 81 -5.06 32.62 -2.96
CA LEU A 81 -4.04 32.53 -1.89
C LEU A 81 -3.17 33.79 -1.84
N LYS A 82 -2.76 34.35 -2.98
CA LYS A 82 -2.01 35.61 -3.06
C LYS A 82 -2.81 36.80 -2.52
N THR A 83 -4.13 36.83 -2.72
CA THR A 83 -4.99 37.85 -2.13
C THR A 83 -5.05 37.70 -0.62
N LEU A 84 -5.36 36.50 -0.11
CA LEU A 84 -5.43 36.25 1.34
C LEU A 84 -4.10 36.54 2.06
N LEU A 85 -2.98 36.27 1.40
CA LEU A 85 -1.65 36.50 1.95
C LEU A 85 -1.31 37.99 2.09
N LYS A 86 -1.88 38.87 1.26
CA LYS A 86 -1.66 40.33 1.39
C LYS A 86 -2.24 40.90 2.68
N ASP A 87 -3.31 40.30 3.17
CA ASP A 87 -4.01 40.73 4.37
C ASP A 87 -3.50 40.00 5.63
N ALA A 88 -2.55 39.08 5.50
CA ALA A 88 -2.04 38.27 6.60
C ALA A 88 -0.76 38.86 7.21
N ASP A 89 -0.63 38.75 8.54
CA ASP A 89 0.56 39.11 9.31
C ASP A 89 1.57 37.95 9.40
N GLU A 90 1.10 36.70 9.30
CA GLU A 90 1.91 35.48 9.29
C GLU A 90 1.30 34.43 8.35
N LEU A 91 2.15 33.59 7.75
CA LEU A 91 1.76 32.43 6.94
C LEU A 91 2.14 31.13 7.65
N TYR A 92 1.19 30.21 7.79
CA TYR A 92 1.40 28.86 8.29
C TYR A 92 1.20 27.86 7.16
N LEU A 93 2.20 26.99 6.94
CA LEU A 93 2.16 25.88 5.99
C LEU A 93 1.86 24.60 6.79
N ALA A 94 0.64 24.09 6.62
CA ALA A 94 0.07 22.99 7.42
C ALA A 94 -0.24 21.75 6.55
N THR A 95 0.68 21.42 5.65
CA THR A 95 0.67 20.20 4.86
C THR A 95 1.11 18.99 5.70
N ASP A 96 0.85 17.78 5.22
CA ASP A 96 1.21 16.51 5.87
C ASP A 96 2.72 16.42 6.12
N GLU A 97 3.11 15.63 7.12
CA GLU A 97 4.50 15.52 7.61
C GLU A 97 5.39 14.61 6.73
N ASP A 98 4.93 14.20 5.55
CA ASP A 98 5.72 13.42 4.62
C ASP A 98 6.43 14.31 3.58
N ARG A 99 7.26 13.68 2.73
CA ARG A 99 7.99 14.39 1.68
C ARG A 99 7.08 15.05 0.63
N GLU A 100 5.89 14.50 0.38
CA GLU A 100 4.94 15.09 -0.58
C GLU A 100 4.35 16.38 0.01
N GLY A 101 3.93 16.34 1.28
CA GLY A 101 3.48 17.52 2.01
C GLY A 101 4.57 18.59 2.13
N GLU A 102 5.83 18.20 2.37
CA GLU A 102 6.96 19.13 2.44
C GLU A 102 7.24 19.80 1.07
N ALA A 103 7.19 19.04 -0.03
CA ALA A 103 7.33 19.59 -1.38
C ALA A 103 6.18 20.55 -1.75
N ILE A 104 4.94 20.27 -1.32
CA ILE A 104 3.82 21.21 -1.50
C ILE A 104 4.06 22.51 -0.73
N ALA A 105 4.52 22.42 0.52
CA ALA A 105 4.88 23.59 1.33
C ALA A 105 5.99 24.42 0.67
N TRP A 106 7.03 23.76 0.17
CA TRP A 106 8.10 24.41 -0.59
C TRP A 106 7.60 25.10 -1.86
N HIS A 107 6.75 24.42 -2.65
CA HIS A 107 6.17 25.01 -3.85
C HIS A 107 5.30 26.24 -3.53
N LEU A 108 4.53 26.21 -2.42
CA LEU A 108 3.75 27.35 -1.95
C LEU A 108 4.66 28.53 -1.61
N LEU A 109 5.78 28.28 -0.91
CA LEU A 109 6.75 29.32 -0.57
C LEU A 109 7.29 30.02 -1.83
N ASP A 110 7.74 29.25 -2.80
CA ASP A 110 8.36 29.78 -4.02
C ASP A 110 7.34 30.47 -4.96
N GLU A 111 6.10 29.97 -5.04
CA GLU A 111 5.05 30.57 -5.88
C GLU A 111 4.40 31.82 -5.24
N LEU A 112 4.20 31.81 -3.92
CA LEU A 112 3.55 32.92 -3.21
C LEU A 112 4.52 34.04 -2.84
N LYS A 113 5.81 33.73 -2.64
CA LYS A 113 6.88 34.68 -2.27
C LYS A 113 6.47 35.58 -1.09
N PRO A 114 6.10 34.98 0.06
CA PRO A 114 5.61 35.72 1.22
C PRO A 114 6.65 36.75 1.70
N LYS A 115 6.15 37.92 2.09
CA LYS A 115 6.95 38.99 2.73
C LYS A 115 6.72 39.06 4.25
N VAL A 116 6.01 38.07 4.77
CA VAL A 116 5.62 37.93 6.18
C VAL A 116 6.28 36.67 6.75
N PRO A 117 6.42 36.56 8.09
CA PRO A 117 6.96 35.36 8.70
C PRO A 117 6.20 34.09 8.25
N VAL A 118 6.96 33.06 7.91
CA VAL A 118 6.43 31.75 7.49
C VAL A 118 6.73 30.73 8.59
N ARG A 119 5.76 29.88 8.90
CA ARG A 119 5.87 28.84 9.93
C ARG A 119 5.38 27.50 9.38
N ARG A 120 6.14 26.42 9.57
CA ARG A 120 5.74 25.06 9.15
C ARG A 120 5.06 24.33 10.32
N MET A 121 3.78 24.00 10.18
CA MET A 121 3.00 23.22 11.15
C MET A 121 2.93 21.76 10.74
N VAL A 122 3.41 20.84 11.57
CA VAL A 122 3.30 19.40 11.34
C VAL A 122 2.48 18.73 12.43
N PHE A 123 1.70 17.72 12.05
CA PHE A 123 0.85 16.94 12.93
C PHE A 123 0.57 15.57 12.29
N HIS A 124 0.42 14.54 13.12
CA HIS A 124 0.11 13.18 12.69
C HIS A 124 -1.34 12.76 12.98
N GLU A 125 -2.12 13.66 13.60
CA GLU A 125 -3.55 13.51 13.82
C GLU A 125 -4.23 14.89 13.85
N ILE A 126 -5.50 14.95 13.43
CA ILE A 126 -6.27 16.21 13.37
C ILE A 126 -7.19 16.28 14.59
N THR A 127 -6.61 16.56 15.76
CA THR A 127 -7.33 16.81 17.01
C THR A 127 -7.09 18.25 17.47
N LYS A 128 -8.00 18.81 18.27
CA LYS A 128 -7.82 20.17 18.79
C LYS A 128 -6.48 20.35 19.55
N PRO A 129 -6.06 19.43 20.45
CA PRO A 129 -4.76 19.53 21.10
C PRO A 129 -3.59 19.48 20.12
N ALA A 130 -3.59 18.53 19.18
CA ALA A 130 -2.49 18.37 18.22
C ALA A 130 -2.34 19.60 17.31
N ILE A 131 -3.43 20.19 16.84
CA ILE A 131 -3.40 21.38 15.99
C ILE A 131 -2.94 22.63 16.76
N GLN A 132 -3.36 22.79 18.01
CA GLN A 132 -2.91 23.90 18.85
C GLN A 132 -1.42 23.78 19.19
N GLU A 133 -0.95 22.58 19.48
CA GLU A 133 0.46 22.27 19.74
C GLU A 133 1.31 22.56 18.49
N ALA A 134 0.90 22.07 17.32
CA ALA A 134 1.59 22.31 16.06
C ALA A 134 1.65 23.81 15.68
N ALA A 135 0.63 24.59 16.03
CA ALA A 135 0.62 26.03 15.81
C ALA A 135 1.53 26.79 16.78
N ALA A 136 1.69 26.28 18.01
CA ALA A 136 2.56 26.87 19.03
C ALA A 136 4.04 26.53 18.79
N ASN A 137 4.32 25.34 18.28
CA ASN A 137 5.68 24.81 18.08
C ASN A 137 5.94 24.48 16.59
N PRO A 138 6.02 25.50 15.72
CA PRO A 138 6.35 25.27 14.32
C PRO A 138 7.80 24.81 14.16
N ARG A 139 8.07 24.11 13.07
CA ARG A 139 9.43 23.77 12.63
C ARG A 139 9.86 24.62 11.45
N GLU A 140 11.12 24.47 11.05
CA GLU A 140 11.60 24.93 9.75
C GLU A 140 11.23 23.94 8.65
N LEU A 141 11.25 24.42 7.41
CA LEU A 141 11.06 23.55 6.24
C LEU A 141 12.26 22.60 6.12
N ASP A 142 11.98 21.31 5.95
CA ASP A 142 13.00 20.27 5.80
C ASP A 142 13.38 20.11 4.32
N MET A 143 14.52 20.70 3.94
CA MET A 143 14.98 20.68 2.55
C MET A 143 15.42 19.29 2.09
N ASP A 144 15.87 18.39 2.99
CA ASP A 144 16.23 17.02 2.61
C ASP A 144 15.00 16.24 2.13
N LEU A 145 13.84 16.47 2.77
CA LEU A 145 12.57 15.89 2.33
C LEU A 145 12.10 16.46 0.99
N VAL A 146 12.25 17.76 0.77
CA VAL A 146 11.91 18.42 -0.49
C VAL A 146 12.78 17.87 -1.62
N GLU A 147 14.10 17.83 -1.43
CA GLU A 147 15.06 17.32 -2.40
C GLU A 147 14.83 15.83 -2.69
N ALA A 148 14.47 15.03 -1.68
CA ALA A 148 14.13 13.62 -1.88
C ALA A 148 12.85 13.44 -2.71
N GLN A 149 11.85 14.32 -2.57
CA GLN A 149 10.64 14.31 -3.40
C GLN A 149 10.96 14.74 -4.83
N GLU A 150 11.74 15.81 -5.00
CA GLU A 150 12.16 16.34 -6.29
C GLU A 150 13.02 15.33 -7.07
N ALA A 151 14.00 14.71 -6.41
CA ALA A 151 14.83 13.66 -7.00
C ALA A 151 13.98 12.50 -7.53
N ARG A 152 12.97 12.06 -6.76
CA ARG A 152 12.01 11.04 -7.23
C ARG A 152 11.20 11.54 -8.41
N ARG A 153 10.71 12.80 -8.37
CA ARG A 153 9.90 13.41 -9.43
C ARG A 153 10.67 13.51 -10.75
N ILE A 154 11.95 13.89 -10.69
CA ILE A 154 12.87 13.96 -11.83
C ILE A 154 13.20 12.56 -12.34
N LEU A 155 13.53 11.61 -11.46
CA LEU A 155 13.82 10.23 -11.85
C LEU A 155 12.65 9.61 -12.64
N ASP A 156 11.43 9.75 -12.12
CA ASP A 156 10.25 9.20 -12.79
C ASP A 156 9.95 9.95 -14.11
N ARG A 157 10.28 11.24 -14.21
CA ARG A 157 10.20 12.03 -15.46
C ARG A 157 11.18 11.50 -16.51
N LEU A 158 12.46 11.35 -16.16
CA LEU A 158 13.50 10.84 -17.05
C LEU A 158 13.16 9.42 -17.52
N TYR A 159 12.82 8.53 -16.58
CA TYR A 159 12.45 7.15 -16.91
C TYR A 159 11.26 7.11 -17.89
N GLY A 160 10.19 7.85 -17.59
CA GLY A 160 8.99 7.85 -18.43
C GLY A 160 9.28 8.36 -19.85
N TYR A 161 10.06 9.44 -19.98
CA TYR A 161 10.31 10.09 -21.27
C TYR A 161 11.30 9.35 -22.15
N GLU A 162 12.29 8.68 -21.56
CA GLU A 162 13.28 7.89 -22.29
C GLU A 162 12.75 6.51 -22.67
N VAL A 163 11.99 5.86 -21.78
CA VAL A 163 11.55 4.46 -21.99
C VAL A 163 10.25 4.37 -22.80
N SER A 164 9.30 5.29 -22.66
CA SER A 164 8.02 5.20 -23.39
C SER A 164 8.17 5.17 -24.91
N PRO A 165 9.05 5.96 -25.56
CA PRO A 165 9.28 5.89 -27.01
C PRO A 165 9.83 4.54 -27.48
N VAL A 166 10.50 3.77 -26.62
CA VAL A 166 10.93 2.40 -26.94
C VAL A 166 9.70 1.48 -26.99
N LEU A 167 8.79 1.59 -26.01
CA LEU A 167 7.54 0.82 -25.98
C LEU A 167 6.67 1.12 -27.20
N TRP A 168 6.59 2.38 -27.63
CA TRP A 168 5.80 2.75 -28.82
C TRP A 168 6.33 2.12 -30.11
N ARG A 169 7.66 2.07 -30.26
CA ARG A 169 8.30 1.49 -31.44
C ARG A 169 8.32 -0.04 -31.45
N LYS A 170 8.32 -0.67 -30.28
CA LYS A 170 8.55 -2.12 -30.13
C LYS A 170 7.32 -2.93 -29.70
N VAL A 171 6.31 -2.28 -29.14
CA VAL A 171 5.11 -2.95 -28.61
C VAL A 171 3.84 -2.31 -29.19
N MET A 172 3.49 -1.10 -28.76
CA MET A 172 2.28 -0.40 -29.19
C MET A 172 2.37 1.09 -28.86
N SER A 173 1.90 1.95 -29.77
CA SER A 173 1.79 3.39 -29.53
C SER A 173 0.84 3.69 -28.36
N GLY A 174 1.16 4.75 -27.60
CA GLY A 174 0.34 5.20 -26.47
C GLY A 174 0.61 4.50 -25.12
N LEU A 175 1.49 3.50 -25.06
CA LEU A 175 1.90 2.88 -23.79
C LEU A 175 2.74 3.82 -22.92
N SER A 176 2.55 3.81 -21.61
CA SER A 176 3.37 4.56 -20.66
C SER A 176 4.41 3.66 -19.98
N ALA A 177 5.65 4.14 -19.91
CA ALA A 177 6.67 3.52 -19.10
C ALA A 177 6.60 4.02 -17.65
N GLY A 178 6.48 3.10 -16.70
CA GLY A 178 6.54 3.40 -15.27
C GLY A 178 7.52 2.49 -14.56
N ARG A 179 8.52 3.08 -13.88
CA ARG A 179 9.63 2.35 -13.25
C ARG A 179 9.17 1.34 -12.19
N VAL A 180 8.25 1.74 -11.32
CA VAL A 180 7.71 0.87 -10.26
C VAL A 180 6.58 0.00 -10.80
N GLN A 181 5.75 0.54 -11.70
CA GLN A 181 4.62 -0.17 -12.30
C GLN A 181 5.08 -1.38 -13.12
N SER A 182 6.16 -1.26 -13.90
CA SER A 182 6.69 -2.36 -14.71
C SER A 182 7.15 -3.54 -13.86
N VAL A 183 7.75 -3.29 -12.69
CA VAL A 183 8.17 -4.33 -11.74
C VAL A 183 6.95 -5.01 -11.12
N ALA A 184 5.93 -4.25 -10.71
CA ALA A 184 4.69 -4.83 -10.20
C ALA A 184 3.99 -5.71 -11.25
N THR A 185 3.90 -5.24 -12.50
CA THR A 185 3.38 -6.04 -13.62
C THR A 185 4.21 -7.30 -13.84
N ARG A 186 5.55 -7.19 -13.76
CA ARG A 186 6.44 -8.36 -13.87
C ARG A 186 6.15 -9.41 -12.81
N LEU A 187 5.92 -9.04 -11.54
CA LEU A 187 5.61 -10.01 -10.49
C LEU A 187 4.34 -10.83 -10.80
N VAL A 188 3.32 -10.18 -11.38
CA VAL A 188 2.08 -10.86 -11.82
C VAL A 188 2.36 -11.79 -13.01
N VAL A 189 3.11 -11.30 -14.00
CA VAL A 189 3.48 -12.09 -15.19
C VAL A 189 4.34 -13.30 -14.82
N ASP A 190 5.31 -13.13 -13.93
CA ASP A 190 6.19 -14.22 -13.50
C ASP A 190 5.39 -15.29 -12.74
N ARG A 191 4.44 -14.90 -11.87
CA ARG A 191 3.50 -15.86 -11.25
C ARG A 191 2.61 -16.57 -12.27
N GLU A 192 2.16 -15.88 -13.32
CA GLU A 192 1.34 -16.54 -14.35
C GLU A 192 2.17 -17.50 -15.20
N ARG A 193 3.43 -17.17 -15.50
CA ARG A 193 4.36 -18.09 -16.16
C ARG A 193 4.63 -19.35 -15.32
N GLU A 194 4.78 -19.20 -14.00
CA GLU A 194 4.86 -20.35 -13.08
C GLU A 194 3.62 -21.25 -13.20
N ARG A 195 2.42 -20.66 -13.27
CA ARG A 195 1.15 -21.40 -13.43
C ARG A 195 1.03 -22.08 -14.78
N MET A 196 1.48 -21.45 -15.86
CA MET A 196 1.49 -22.04 -17.21
C MET A 196 2.48 -23.22 -17.32
N ALA A 197 3.62 -23.13 -16.62
CA ALA A 197 4.63 -24.17 -16.57
C ALA A 197 4.25 -25.33 -15.63
N PHE A 198 3.40 -25.08 -14.64
CA PHE A 198 2.95 -26.08 -13.67
C PHE A 198 2.37 -27.33 -14.34
N ARG A 199 2.72 -28.49 -13.81
CA ARG A 199 2.19 -29.80 -14.20
C ARG A 199 1.54 -30.44 -12.99
N MET A 200 0.31 -30.91 -13.18
CA MET A 200 -0.47 -31.53 -12.11
C MET A 200 0.06 -32.93 -11.79
N ALA A 201 0.15 -33.24 -10.50
CA ALA A 201 0.31 -34.60 -10.00
C ALA A 201 -0.99 -35.06 -9.33
N SER A 202 -1.31 -36.35 -9.46
CA SER A 202 -2.37 -36.97 -8.67
C SER A 202 -1.76 -37.74 -7.50
N TYR A 203 -2.42 -37.70 -6.35
CA TYR A 203 -2.09 -38.52 -5.18
C TYR A 203 -3.37 -38.85 -4.44
N TRP A 204 -3.38 -40.00 -3.78
CA TRP A 204 -4.50 -40.45 -2.97
C TRP A 204 -4.08 -40.54 -1.50
N ASP A 205 -5.02 -40.25 -0.61
CA ASP A 205 -4.96 -40.56 0.81
C ASP A 205 -6.19 -41.39 1.21
N LEU A 206 -6.22 -41.83 2.46
CA LEU A 206 -7.38 -42.49 3.05
C LEU A 206 -7.84 -41.62 4.23
N GLU A 207 -9.14 -41.41 4.34
CA GLU A 207 -9.78 -40.81 5.51
C GLU A 207 -10.78 -41.81 6.09
N GLY A 208 -10.64 -42.11 7.37
CA GLY A 208 -11.55 -42.97 8.13
C GLY A 208 -12.24 -42.19 9.24
N THR A 209 -13.45 -42.62 9.60
CA THR A 209 -14.13 -42.13 10.80
C THR A 209 -14.06 -43.21 11.87
N PHE A 210 -13.48 -42.86 13.02
CA PHE A 210 -13.18 -43.81 14.09
C PHE A 210 -14.05 -43.53 15.32
N ASP A 211 -14.59 -44.59 15.92
CA ASP A 211 -15.20 -44.52 17.24
C ASP A 211 -14.11 -44.71 18.30
N GLY A 212 -13.80 -43.66 19.07
CA GLY A 212 -12.82 -43.75 20.16
C GLY A 212 -13.27 -44.62 21.35
N TYR A 213 -14.56 -44.96 21.42
CA TYR A 213 -15.18 -45.76 22.48
C TYR A 213 -16.25 -46.70 21.90
N PRO A 214 -15.87 -47.76 21.16
CA PRO A 214 -16.81 -48.66 20.51
C PRO A 214 -17.71 -49.43 21.51
N GLY A 215 -17.30 -49.55 22.78
CA GLY A 215 -18.09 -50.12 23.89
C GLY A 215 -18.98 -49.12 24.64
N GLY A 216 -19.04 -47.87 24.19
CA GLY A 216 -19.70 -46.77 24.90
C GLY A 216 -18.81 -46.11 25.95
N ILE A 217 -19.18 -44.90 26.36
CA ILE A 217 -18.53 -44.18 27.46
C ILE A 217 -19.39 -44.37 28.72
N PRO A 218 -18.81 -44.67 29.90
CA PRO A 218 -19.55 -44.60 31.17
C PRO A 218 -20.16 -43.20 31.32
N GLY A 219 -21.49 -43.09 31.19
CA GLY A 219 -22.21 -41.81 31.23
C GLY A 219 -22.95 -41.38 29.96
N GLY A 220 -22.98 -42.19 28.89
CA GLY A 220 -23.91 -42.00 27.76
C GLY A 220 -23.56 -40.86 26.79
N VAL A 221 -22.27 -40.57 26.60
CA VAL A 221 -21.80 -39.57 25.63
C VAL A 221 -22.28 -39.92 24.22
N PRO A 222 -22.92 -38.99 23.47
CA PRO A 222 -23.52 -39.34 22.20
C PRO A 222 -22.47 -39.58 21.09
N PRO A 223 -22.85 -40.31 20.01
CA PRO A 223 -21.93 -40.72 18.95
C PRO A 223 -21.13 -39.58 18.29
N ASP A 224 -21.73 -38.40 18.14
CA ASP A 224 -21.11 -37.21 17.52
C ASP A 224 -19.88 -36.69 18.30
N VAL A 225 -19.78 -37.02 19.59
CA VAL A 225 -18.65 -36.61 20.45
C VAL A 225 -17.52 -37.65 20.45
N ARG A 226 -17.80 -38.93 20.19
CA ARG A 226 -16.80 -40.02 20.19
C ARG A 226 -16.28 -40.40 18.81
N MET A 227 -17.01 -40.03 17.75
CA MET A 227 -16.61 -40.23 16.36
C MET A 227 -15.68 -39.10 15.92
N PHE A 228 -14.52 -39.44 15.37
CA PHE A 228 -13.60 -38.44 14.82
C PHE A 228 -12.96 -38.91 13.51
N PRO A 229 -12.70 -37.99 12.56
CA PRO A 229 -11.99 -38.33 11.35
C PRO A 229 -10.49 -38.46 11.64
N ALA A 230 -9.84 -39.40 10.96
CA ALA A 230 -8.38 -39.46 10.89
C ALA A 230 -7.92 -39.85 9.49
N LYS A 231 -6.77 -39.29 9.09
CA LYS A 231 -6.15 -39.56 7.79
C LYS A 231 -5.00 -40.54 7.92
N LEU A 232 -4.81 -41.37 6.90
CA LEU A 232 -3.63 -42.23 6.80
C LEU A 232 -2.36 -41.37 6.78
N HIS A 233 -1.50 -41.58 7.78
CA HIS A 233 -0.24 -40.84 7.88
C HIS A 233 0.92 -41.57 7.18
N SER A 234 1.05 -42.89 7.40
CA SER A 234 2.20 -43.69 6.94
C SER A 234 1.83 -45.14 6.70
N ILE A 235 2.56 -45.78 5.79
CA ILE A 235 2.54 -47.22 5.51
C ILE A 235 3.97 -47.73 5.75
N ASP A 236 4.12 -48.75 6.61
CA ASP A 236 5.43 -49.32 6.97
C ASP A 236 6.48 -48.24 7.32
N ASP A 237 6.10 -47.32 8.21
CA ASP A 237 6.89 -46.19 8.70
C ASP A 237 7.33 -45.17 7.62
N LYS A 238 6.85 -45.30 6.38
CA LYS A 238 7.01 -44.31 5.31
C LYS A 238 5.76 -43.45 5.20
N ARG A 239 5.92 -42.13 5.30
CA ARG A 239 4.80 -41.19 5.21
C ARG A 239 4.12 -41.26 3.84
N VAL A 240 2.80 -41.18 3.78
CA VAL A 240 2.06 -41.06 2.52
C VAL A 240 2.36 -39.69 1.88
N ALA A 241 2.60 -39.69 0.57
CA ALA A 241 2.89 -38.49 -0.20
C ALA A 241 1.67 -37.54 -0.21
N ARG A 242 1.92 -36.24 -0.06
CA ARG A 242 0.91 -35.18 -0.14
C ARG A 242 1.34 -34.13 -1.16
N GLY A 243 0.48 -33.15 -1.46
CA GLY A 243 0.77 -32.11 -2.46
C GLY A 243 2.12 -31.41 -2.30
N SER A 244 2.62 -31.22 -1.07
CA SER A 244 3.94 -30.61 -0.81
C SER A 244 5.15 -31.49 -1.19
N ASP A 245 4.94 -32.74 -1.57
CA ASP A 245 5.99 -33.70 -1.91
C ASP A 245 6.27 -33.77 -3.41
N PHE A 246 5.45 -33.09 -4.22
CA PHE A 246 5.58 -33.00 -5.66
C PHE A 246 6.26 -31.68 -6.06
N GLY A 247 7.08 -31.75 -7.11
CA GLY A 247 7.66 -30.58 -7.77
C GLY A 247 6.64 -29.81 -8.61
N GLN A 248 7.05 -28.68 -9.16
CA GLN A 248 6.23 -27.92 -10.12
C GLN A 248 6.04 -28.66 -11.46
N ASP A 249 6.90 -29.64 -11.74
CA ASP A 249 6.86 -30.58 -12.86
C ASP A 249 5.88 -31.75 -12.64
N GLY A 250 5.24 -31.82 -11.46
CA GLY A 250 4.33 -32.91 -11.11
C GLY A 250 5.06 -34.21 -10.73
N GLU A 251 6.40 -34.18 -10.63
CA GLU A 251 7.19 -35.35 -10.24
C GLU A 251 7.35 -35.41 -8.71
N LEU A 252 7.47 -36.64 -8.19
CA LEU A 252 7.66 -36.85 -6.76
C LEU A 252 9.09 -36.44 -6.36
N ALA A 253 9.22 -35.31 -5.64
CA ALA A 253 10.51 -34.76 -5.25
C ALA A 253 11.08 -35.40 -3.96
N LYS A 254 10.23 -36.01 -3.12
CA LYS A 254 10.65 -36.65 -1.87
C LYS A 254 10.88 -38.15 -2.05
N LYS A 255 12.05 -38.63 -1.63
CA LYS A 255 12.46 -40.05 -1.80
C LYS A 255 11.96 -41.00 -0.71
N ASN A 256 11.54 -40.49 0.46
CA ASN A 256 11.10 -41.31 1.60
C ASN A 256 9.62 -41.13 1.91
N VAL A 257 8.79 -41.25 0.87
CA VAL A 257 7.33 -41.22 0.99
C VAL A 257 6.73 -42.32 0.11
N VAL A 258 5.51 -42.75 0.45
CA VAL A 258 4.72 -43.68 -0.37
C VAL A 258 3.75 -42.87 -1.20
N HIS A 259 3.87 -42.95 -2.52
CA HIS A 259 2.90 -42.35 -3.44
C HIS A 259 1.79 -43.36 -3.72
N LEU A 260 0.57 -43.04 -3.29
CA LEU A 260 -0.61 -43.83 -3.59
C LEU A 260 -1.31 -43.29 -4.83
N ASP A 261 -1.58 -44.20 -5.76
CA ASP A 261 -2.58 -44.01 -6.79
C ASP A 261 -3.95 -44.50 -6.31
N ARG A 262 -4.95 -44.39 -7.18
CA ARG A 262 -6.32 -44.79 -6.88
C ARG A 262 -6.42 -46.26 -6.49
N ASN A 263 -5.82 -47.14 -7.29
CA ASN A 263 -5.95 -48.58 -7.11
C ASN A 263 -5.30 -49.03 -5.80
N ALA A 264 -4.12 -48.49 -5.49
CA ALA A 264 -3.43 -48.76 -4.23
C ALA A 264 -4.23 -48.25 -3.03
N ALA A 265 -4.85 -47.07 -3.14
CA ALA A 265 -5.69 -46.52 -2.07
C ALA A 265 -6.97 -47.36 -1.86
N GLU A 266 -7.68 -47.73 -2.92
CA GLU A 266 -8.89 -48.57 -2.85
C GLU A 266 -8.57 -49.96 -2.26
N ALA A 267 -7.47 -50.59 -2.68
CA ALA A 267 -7.02 -51.87 -2.12
C ALA A 267 -6.69 -51.77 -0.62
N LEU A 268 -6.09 -50.66 -0.18
CA LEU A 268 -5.84 -50.41 1.24
C LEU A 268 -7.15 -50.25 2.02
N VAL A 269 -8.14 -49.55 1.48
CA VAL A 269 -9.45 -49.41 2.14
C VAL A 269 -10.12 -50.77 2.34
N GLU A 270 -10.14 -51.60 1.29
CA GLU A 270 -10.72 -52.95 1.37
C GLU A 270 -10.00 -53.81 2.41
N ALA A 271 -8.66 -53.79 2.42
CA ALA A 271 -7.86 -54.55 3.38
C ALA A 271 -8.04 -54.09 4.84
N LEU A 272 -8.44 -52.83 5.05
CA LEU A 272 -8.53 -52.19 6.35
C LEU A 272 -9.96 -52.13 6.93
N ALA A 273 -10.98 -52.53 6.16
CA ALA A 273 -12.40 -52.36 6.51
C ALA A 273 -12.79 -53.02 7.84
N ASP A 274 -12.35 -54.26 8.06
CA ASP A 274 -12.69 -55.05 9.26
C ASP A 274 -11.53 -55.15 10.27
N THR A 275 -10.62 -54.17 10.25
CA THR A 275 -9.46 -54.14 11.14
C THR A 275 -9.75 -53.34 12.41
N SER A 276 -9.21 -53.80 13.54
CA SER A 276 -9.23 -53.04 14.80
C SER A 276 -8.02 -52.11 14.91
N TYR A 277 -8.25 -50.88 15.36
CA TYR A 277 -7.21 -49.84 15.48
C TYR A 277 -6.86 -49.59 16.94
N ALA A 278 -5.63 -49.15 17.19
CA ALA A 278 -5.15 -48.76 18.51
C ALA A 278 -4.51 -47.37 18.47
N VAL A 279 -4.77 -46.56 19.50
CA VAL A 279 -4.12 -45.26 19.67
C VAL A 279 -2.66 -45.49 20.08
N ARG A 280 -1.72 -45.15 19.20
CA ARG A 280 -0.28 -45.32 19.46
C ARG A 280 0.32 -44.19 20.30
N SER A 281 -0.20 -42.97 20.17
CA SER A 281 0.31 -41.80 20.86
C SER A 281 -0.76 -40.70 20.96
N VAL A 282 -0.76 -39.97 22.07
CA VAL A 282 -1.57 -38.77 22.28
C VAL A 282 -0.66 -37.70 22.85
N GLU A 283 -0.57 -36.55 22.20
CA GLU A 283 0.23 -35.42 22.66
C GLU A 283 -0.65 -34.17 22.76
N ALA A 284 -0.63 -33.51 23.92
CA ALA A 284 -1.30 -32.24 24.16
C ALA A 284 -0.25 -31.15 24.43
N LYS A 285 -0.18 -30.16 23.55
CA LYS A 285 0.72 -29.01 23.69
C LYS A 285 -0.10 -27.72 23.85
N PRO A 286 0.04 -26.97 24.95
CA PRO A 286 -0.57 -25.65 25.04
C PRO A 286 0.07 -24.73 24.00
N TYR A 287 -0.74 -23.88 23.36
CA TYR A 287 -0.25 -22.85 22.45
C TYR A 287 -0.79 -21.48 22.87
N ARG A 288 0.01 -20.43 22.60
CA ARG A 288 -0.38 -19.03 22.80
C ARG A 288 -0.31 -18.31 21.48
N ARG A 289 -1.35 -17.55 21.16
CA ARG A 289 -1.36 -16.62 20.02
C ARG A 289 -1.34 -15.19 20.55
N SER A 290 -0.29 -14.45 20.23
CA SER A 290 -0.21 -13.02 20.54
C SER A 290 -1.16 -12.21 19.65
N PRO A 291 -1.69 -11.07 20.12
CA PRO A 291 -2.43 -10.15 19.27
C PRO A 291 -1.54 -9.59 18.16
N TYR A 292 -2.17 -9.16 17.07
CA TYR A 292 -1.47 -8.48 15.98
C TYR A 292 -1.01 -7.08 16.39
N PRO A 293 0.06 -6.56 15.78
CA PRO A 293 0.46 -5.16 15.98
C PRO A 293 -0.61 -4.20 15.45
N PRO A 294 -0.60 -2.93 15.89
CA PRO A 294 -1.41 -1.88 15.29
C PRO A 294 -1.17 -1.75 13.78
N PHE A 295 -2.18 -1.27 13.06
CA PHE A 295 -2.09 -1.15 11.61
C PHE A 295 -1.02 -0.14 11.18
N ARG A 296 -0.27 -0.53 10.15
CA ARG A 296 0.41 0.36 9.21
C ARG A 296 -0.30 0.29 7.86
N THR A 297 -0.02 1.21 6.94
CA THR A 297 -0.65 1.32 5.62
C THR A 297 -0.77 -0.02 4.89
N THR A 298 0.31 -0.82 4.85
CA THR A 298 0.33 -2.12 4.16
C THR A 298 -0.60 -3.15 4.79
N THR A 299 -0.54 -3.30 6.12
CA THR A 299 -1.40 -4.23 6.86
C THR A 299 -2.87 -3.81 6.85
N LEU A 300 -3.15 -2.50 6.84
CA LEU A 300 -4.50 -1.97 6.70
C LEU A 300 -5.09 -2.33 5.34
N GLN A 301 -4.35 -2.10 4.25
CA GLN A 301 -4.78 -2.47 2.90
C GLN A 301 -5.00 -3.97 2.74
N GLN A 302 -4.11 -4.80 3.31
CA GLN A 302 -4.25 -6.26 3.27
C GLN A 302 -5.50 -6.74 4.01
N GLU A 303 -5.72 -6.28 5.24
CA GLU A 303 -6.87 -6.72 6.04
C GLU A 303 -8.19 -6.13 5.51
N ALA A 304 -8.19 -4.90 5.00
CA ALA A 304 -9.37 -4.31 4.33
C ALA A 304 -9.74 -5.10 3.07
N SER A 305 -8.76 -5.53 2.27
CA SER A 305 -9.02 -6.41 1.12
C SER A 305 -9.56 -7.77 1.57
N ARG A 306 -8.90 -8.40 2.54
CA ARG A 306 -9.24 -9.76 3.00
C ARG A 306 -10.59 -9.84 3.71
N LYS A 307 -10.92 -8.85 4.54
CA LYS A 307 -12.13 -8.87 5.40
C LYS A 307 -13.30 -8.10 4.81
N LEU A 308 -13.03 -7.01 4.08
CA LEU A 308 -14.05 -6.10 3.58
C LEU A 308 -14.16 -6.08 2.05
N GLY A 309 -13.32 -6.83 1.33
CA GLY A 309 -13.32 -6.86 -0.14
C GLY A 309 -12.90 -5.54 -0.78
N MET A 310 -12.28 -4.63 -0.02
CA MET A 310 -11.92 -3.30 -0.50
C MET A 310 -10.62 -3.34 -1.33
N SER A 311 -10.60 -2.61 -2.44
CA SER A 311 -9.35 -2.37 -3.17
C SER A 311 -8.40 -1.49 -2.34
N ALA A 312 -7.10 -1.51 -2.67
CA ALA A 312 -6.13 -0.62 -2.04
C ALA A 312 -6.51 0.86 -2.21
N SER A 313 -6.96 1.26 -3.40
CA SER A 313 -7.40 2.63 -3.70
C SER A 313 -8.63 3.04 -2.87
N THR A 314 -9.63 2.18 -2.78
CA THR A 314 -10.82 2.42 -1.95
C THR A 314 -10.45 2.53 -0.47
N THR A 315 -9.56 1.66 0.01
CA THR A 315 -9.09 1.67 1.40
C THR A 315 -8.41 3.00 1.73
N MET A 316 -7.47 3.45 0.90
CA MET A 316 -6.78 4.73 1.13
C MET A 316 -7.73 5.93 0.98
N SER A 317 -8.70 5.89 0.07
CA SER A 317 -9.70 6.95 -0.06
C SER A 317 -10.60 7.07 1.18
N VAL A 318 -10.96 5.95 1.82
CA VAL A 318 -11.69 5.94 3.09
C VAL A 318 -10.80 6.44 4.22
N ALA A 319 -9.57 5.94 4.32
CA ALA A 319 -8.62 6.33 5.36
C ALA A 319 -8.28 7.83 5.30
N GLN A 320 -8.05 8.39 4.10
CA GLN A 320 -7.89 9.84 3.88
C GLN A 320 -9.06 10.62 4.49
N ARG A 321 -10.31 10.24 4.19
CA ARG A 321 -11.49 10.92 4.74
C ARG A 321 -11.56 10.78 6.25
N LEU A 322 -11.21 9.62 6.81
CA LEU A 322 -11.20 9.43 8.26
C LEU A 322 -10.15 10.33 8.93
N TYR A 323 -8.94 10.41 8.36
CA TYR A 323 -7.86 11.28 8.85
C TYR A 323 -8.25 12.77 8.76
N GLU A 324 -8.73 13.23 7.60
CA GLU A 324 -9.09 14.64 7.37
C GLU A 324 -10.26 15.14 8.26
N ASN A 325 -11.09 14.22 8.75
CA ASN A 325 -12.18 14.51 9.68
C ASN A 325 -11.81 14.20 11.15
N GLY A 326 -10.55 13.86 11.45
CA GLY A 326 -10.05 13.67 12.81
C GLY A 326 -10.45 12.36 13.49
N PHE A 327 -10.80 11.31 12.73
CA PHE A 327 -11.19 10.01 13.28
C PHE A 327 -10.00 9.06 13.50
N ILE A 328 -8.92 9.20 12.76
CA ILE A 328 -7.71 8.36 12.85
C ILE A 328 -6.45 9.21 12.72
N THR A 329 -5.31 8.64 13.11
CA THR A 329 -3.97 9.17 12.79
C THR A 329 -3.67 9.04 11.29
N TYR A 330 -2.57 9.65 10.85
CA TYR A 330 -2.09 9.56 9.47
C TYR A 330 -1.95 8.09 9.00
N MET A 331 -2.40 7.82 7.77
CA MET A 331 -2.73 6.48 7.25
C MET A 331 -1.66 5.80 6.41
#